data_AF-A0A662FU87-F1
#
_entry.id   AF-A0A662FU87-F1
#
_cell.length_a   1.000
_cell.length_b   1.000
_cell.length_c   1.000
_cell.angle_alpha   90.00
_cell.angle_beta   90.00
_cell.angle_gamma   90.00
#
_symmetry.space_group_name_H-M   'P 1'
#
loop_
_entity.id
_entity.type
_entity.pdbx_description
1 polymer ?
#
loop_
_entity_poly.entity_id
_entity_poly.type
_entity_poly.pdbx_seq_one_letter_code
_entity_poly.pdbx_strand_id
1 'polypeptide(L)' 'MTGKTITIPEDLYKKAEEFIKKSGKEFKSVDDLVIFILQEFLSEEGEALTPEEEEKIRERLKALGYI' A
#
# COMPACT_ATOMS: atom_id res chain seq x y z
N MET A 1 24.28 2.73 -8.16
CA MET A 1 23.18 1.93 -7.59
C MET A 1 23.13 0.62 -8.33
N THR A 2 23.19 -0.51 -7.63
CA THR A 2 23.07 -1.85 -8.23
C THR A 2 21.59 -2.21 -8.32
N GLY A 3 21.05 -2.36 -9.53
CA GLY A 3 19.66 -2.78 -9.75
C GLY A 3 19.53 -4.30 -9.80
N LYS A 4 18.40 -4.84 -9.33
CA LYS A 4 17.97 -6.23 -9.56
C LYS A 4 16.69 -6.19 -10.40
N THR A 5 16.55 -7.11 -11.35
CA THR A 5 15.33 -7.26 -12.15
C THR A 5 14.44 -8.34 -11.54
N ILE A 6 13.13 -8.14 -11.62
CA ILE A 6 12.12 -9.12 -11.22
C ILE A 6 11.18 -9.37 -12.40
N THR A 7 10.66 -10.59 -12.49
CA THR A 7 9.67 -10.94 -13.52
C THR A 7 8.31 -11.07 -12.84
N ILE A 8 7.32 -10.37 -13.39
CA ILE A 8 5.93 -10.46 -12.93
C ILE A 8 5.03 -10.90 -14.09
N PRO A 9 3.88 -11.55 -13.81
CA PRO A 9 2.92 -11.91 -14.84
C PRO A 9 2.43 -10.68 -15.62
N GLU A 10 2.22 -10.84 -16.93
CA GLU A 10 1.80 -9.74 -17.81
C GLU A 10 0.45 -9.13 -17.38
N ASP A 11 -0.47 -9.96 -16.92
CA ASP A 11 -1.78 -9.50 -16.40
C ASP A 11 -1.63 -8.60 -15.18
N LEU A 12 -0.65 -8.88 -14.31
CA LEU A 12 -0.38 -8.07 -13.13
C LEU A 12 0.24 -6.72 -13.52
N TYR A 13 1.17 -6.74 -14.48
CA TYR A 13 1.78 -5.52 -15.02
C TYR A 13 0.71 -4.60 -15.65
N LYS A 14 -0.20 -5.15 -16.45
CA LYS A 14 -1.31 -4.38 -17.05
C LYS A 14 -2.20 -3.73 -16.00
N LYS A 15 -2.56 -4.46 -14.94
CA LYS A 15 -3.33 -3.91 -13.81
C LYS A 15 -2.59 -2.76 -13.12
N ALA A 16 -1.27 -2.88 -12.94
CA ALA A 16 -0.46 -1.81 -12.39
C ALA A 16 -0.45 -0.56 -13.29
N GLU A 17 -0.32 -0.73 -14.61
CA GLU A 17 -0.42 0.39 -15.55
C GLU A 17 -1.79 1.08 -15.53
N GLU A 18 -2.87 0.30 -15.48
CA GLU A 18 -4.23 0.85 -15.36
C GLU A 18 -4.42 1.61 -14.05
N PHE A 19 -3.88 1.09 -12.95
CA PHE A 19 -3.88 1.77 -11.65
C PHE A 19 -3.18 3.12 -11.74
N ILE A 20 -1.96 3.17 -12.29
CA ILE A 20 -1.20 4.42 -12.44
C ILE A 20 -1.95 5.45 -13.28
N LYS A 21 -2.62 5.02 -14.35
CA LYS A 21 -3.45 5.90 -15.20
C LYS A 21 -4.65 6.48 -14.44
N LYS A 22 -5.26 5.70 -13.53
CA LYS A 22 -6.42 6.11 -12.74
C LYS A 22 -6.04 6.99 -11.55
N SER A 23 -4.90 6.74 -10.89
CA SER A 23 -4.45 7.43 -9.68
C SER A 23 -3.86 8.83 -9.93
N GLY A 24 -4.04 9.41 -11.12
CA GLY A 24 -3.82 10.85 -11.32
C GLY A 24 -2.38 11.34 -11.11
N LYS A 25 -1.38 10.62 -11.63
CA LYS A 25 0.06 10.97 -11.63
C LYS A 25 0.83 10.81 -10.30
N GLU A 26 0.29 10.11 -9.31
CA GLU A 26 1.06 9.78 -8.09
C GLU A 26 2.33 8.96 -8.38
N PHE A 27 2.31 8.14 -9.42
CA PHE A 27 3.42 7.29 -9.84
C PHE A 27 3.83 7.59 -11.28
N LYS A 28 5.14 7.62 -11.58
CA LYS A 28 5.66 7.90 -12.93
C LYS A 28 5.89 6.63 -13.74
N SER A 29 6.01 5.48 -13.08
CA SER A 29 6.28 4.17 -13.67
C SER A 29 5.75 3.03 -12.80
N VAL A 30 5.69 1.81 -13.36
CA VAL A 30 5.38 0.59 -12.59
C VAL A 30 6.49 0.32 -11.57
N ASP A 31 7.74 0.60 -11.90
CA ASP A 31 8.87 0.50 -10.97
C ASP A 31 8.67 1.38 -9.73
N ASP A 32 8.25 2.64 -9.90
CA ASP A 32 7.98 3.55 -8.78
C ASP A 32 6.89 2.99 -7.86
N LEU A 33 5.81 2.47 -8.45
CA LEU A 33 4.72 1.85 -7.70
C LEU A 33 5.20 0.61 -6.93
N VAL A 34 5.98 -0.26 -7.56
CA VAL A 34 6.50 -1.48 -6.93
C VAL A 34 7.46 -1.14 -5.81
N ILE A 35 8.34 -0.16 -6.01
CA ILE A 35 9.27 0.31 -4.98
C ILE A 35 8.49 0.86 -3.79
N PHE A 36 7.50 1.72 -4.01
CA PHE A 36 6.66 2.27 -2.95
C PHE A 36 5.95 1.17 -2.16
N ILE A 37 5.28 0.24 -2.83
CA ILE A 37 4.57 -0.87 -2.16
C ILE A 37 5.55 -1.73 -1.37
N LEU A 38 6.72 -2.05 -1.92
CA LEU A 38 7.71 -2.85 -1.22
C LEU A 38 8.30 -2.10 -0.03
N GLN A 39 8.50 -0.79 -0.12
CA GLN A 39 8.92 0.03 1.01
C GLN A 39 7.84 0.04 2.09
N GLU A 40 6.59 0.36 1.77
CA GLU A 40 5.50 0.37 2.75
C GLU A 40 5.27 -1.01 3.39
N PHE A 41 5.36 -2.08 2.59
CA PHE A 41 5.13 -3.44 3.08
C PHE A 41 6.29 -3.99 3.93
N LEU A 42 7.53 -3.58 3.64
CA LEU A 42 8.72 -4.02 4.37
C LEU A 42 9.16 -3.03 5.46
N SER A 43 8.63 -1.81 5.46
CA SER A 43 8.83 -0.85 6.52
C SER A 43 8.13 -1.36 7.78
N GLU A 44 8.90 -1.60 8.83
CA GLU A 44 8.38 -1.90 10.17
C GLU A 44 7.58 -0.73 10.77
N GLU A 45 7.57 0.44 10.11
CA GLU A 45 6.77 1.63 10.44
C GLU A 45 5.33 1.57 9.92
N GLY A 46 4.97 0.56 9.12
CA GLY A 46 3.58 0.22 8.89
C GLY A 46 3.01 -0.44 10.14
N GLU A 47 2.65 0.36 11.16
CA GLU A 47 1.91 -0.10 12.34
C GLU A 47 0.58 -0.71 11.87
N ALA A 48 0.61 -2.01 11.54
CA ALA A 48 -0.58 -2.83 11.60
C ALA A 48 -1.04 -2.73 13.05
N LEU A 49 -2.14 -1.99 13.27
CA LEU A 49 -2.73 -1.84 14.59
C LEU A 49 -2.78 -3.22 15.22
N THR A 50 -2.14 -3.36 16.36
CA THR A 50 -2.28 -4.55 17.16
C THR A 50 -3.78 -4.75 17.44
N PRO A 51 -4.23 -5.99 17.66
CA PRO A 51 -5.64 -6.25 17.98
C PRO A 51 -6.17 -5.36 19.12
N GLU A 52 -5.29 -5.00 20.07
CA GLU A 52 -5.60 -4.12 21.20
C GLU A 52 -5.78 -2.64 20.79
N GLU A 53 -5.02 -2.17 19.80
CA GLU A 53 -5.19 -0.81 19.26
C GLU A 53 -6.44 -0.70 18.38
N GLU A 54 -6.76 -1.76 17.62
CA GLU A 54 -8.02 -1.84 16.88
C GLU A 54 -9.22 -1.79 17.84
N GLU A 55 -9.15 -2.49 18.98
CA GLU A 55 -10.19 -2.46 19.99
C GLU A 55 -10.34 -1.08 20.63
N LYS A 56 -9.24 -0.39 20.96
CA LYS A 56 -9.27 1.00 21.48
C LYS A 56 -9.89 1.98 20.48
N ILE A 57 -9.60 1.82 19.19
CA ILE A 57 -10.22 2.65 18.13
C ILE A 57 -11.71 2.33 18.04
N ARG A 58 -12.10 1.05 18.10
CA ARG A 58 -13.52 0.62 18.10
C ARG A 58 -14.29 1.19 19.29
N GLU A 59 -13.71 1.20 20.49
CA GLU A 59 -14.34 1.82 21.67
C GLU A 59 -14.51 3.33 21.50
N ARG A 60 -13.49 4.03 20.99
CA ARG A 60 -13.57 5.46 20.68
C ARG A 60 -14.65 5.78 19.64
N LEU A 61 -14.73 4.99 18.58
CA LEU A 61 -15.74 5.17 17.52
C LEU A 61 -17.16 4.93 18.05
N LYS A 62 -17.37 3.94 18.93
CA LYS A 62 -18.65 3.74 19.63
C LYS A 62 -19.01 4.94 20.50
N ALA A 63 -18.06 5.46 21.28
CA ALA A 63 -18.29 6.61 22.15
C ALA A 63 -18.65 7.89 21.37
N LEU A 64 -18.13 8.01 20.14
CA LEU A 64 -18.42 9.11 19.23
C LEU A 64 -19.67 8.88 18.35
N GLY A 65 -20.28 7.68 18.40
CA GLY A 65 -21.50 7.35 17.66
C GLY A 65 -21.31 7.09 16.16
N TYR A 66 -20.09 6.78 15.73
CA TYR A 66 -19.80 6.42 14.34
C TYR A 66 -20.15 4.97 14.00
N ILE A 67 -20.27 4.09 15.02
CA ILE A 67 -20.63 2.66 14.94
C ILE A 67 -21.54 2.25 16.08
#